data_AF-A0AAU7EJD2-F1
#
_entry.id   AF-A0AAU7EJD2-F1
#
_cell.length_a   1.000
_cell.length_b   1.000
_cell.length_c   1.000
_cell.angle_alpha   90.00
_cell.angle_beta   90.00
_cell.angle_gamma   90.00
#
_symmetry.space_group_name_H-M   'P 1'
#
loop_
_entity.id
_entity.type
_entity.pdbx_description
1 polymer ?
#
loop_
_entity_poly.entity_id
_entity_poly.type
_entity_poly.pdbx_seq_one_letter_code
_entity_poly.pdbx_strand_id
1 'polypeptide(L)'
;MHTKKLFLFICSLCFILSCNEKAKTTFSDINITTKNNKLVEVNLPKAIGNNSITTQINTEISKVVIAALQIGEQDTITFKTIEESITLFNNEYRAFNTDFPDVSQPWEAQIDGEVMHQSLEIISIAITSYVNTGGAHGNTNISFLNFDASTGKRIKNKDLIKDLNAFKNVAKSYLKNALNHEDVLFEPNDFKLPANIGFNEEAVILLYNTYEIAPYSTGIIEFTIPIEKVNDFLVFNGS
;
A
#
# COMPACT_ATOMS: atom_id res chain seq x y z
N MET A 1 -48.63 45.39 53.18
CA MET A 1 -48.64 44.88 51.79
C MET A 1 -47.25 45.03 51.20
N HIS A 2 -46.44 43.98 51.16
CA HIS A 2 -45.31 43.92 50.24
C HIS A 2 -45.16 42.48 49.74
N THR A 3 -45.49 42.32 48.46
CA THR A 3 -45.45 41.10 47.69
C THR A 3 -44.05 40.86 47.10
N LYS A 4 -43.73 39.57 47.03
CA LYS A 4 -42.49 38.93 46.56
C LYS A 4 -41.96 39.44 45.22
N LYS A 5 -40.63 39.36 45.03
CA LYS A 5 -40.03 38.77 43.80
C LYS A 5 -38.77 37.98 44.16
N LEU A 6 -38.89 36.66 44.08
CA LEU A 6 -37.79 35.69 44.12
C LEU A 6 -37.25 35.59 42.68
N PHE A 7 -36.01 36.02 42.44
CA PHE A 7 -35.37 35.89 41.13
C PHE A 7 -34.77 34.49 41.02
N LEU A 8 -35.41 33.62 40.23
CA LEU A 8 -34.89 32.30 39.89
C LEU A 8 -33.79 32.48 38.83
N PHE A 9 -32.53 32.24 39.19
CA PHE A 9 -31.43 32.16 38.23
C PHE A 9 -31.52 30.80 37.54
N ILE A 10 -32.13 30.74 36.35
CA ILE A 10 -32.12 29.55 35.51
C ILE A 10 -30.72 29.44 34.92
N CYS A 11 -29.95 28.50 35.44
CA CYS A 11 -28.67 28.07 34.89
C CYS A 11 -28.96 27.44 33.52
N SER A 12 -28.76 28.20 32.44
CA SER A 12 -28.78 27.67 31.08
C SER A 12 -27.53 26.81 30.89
N LEU A 13 -27.67 25.52 31.19
CA LEU A 13 -26.68 24.50 30.88
C LEU A 13 -26.67 24.35 29.35
N CYS A 14 -25.84 25.14 28.68
CA CYS A 14 -25.52 24.93 27.27
C CYS A 14 -24.79 23.59 27.16
N PHE A 15 -25.54 22.54 26.85
CA PHE A 15 -24.97 21.32 26.30
C PHE A 15 -24.32 21.68 24.96
N ILE A 16 -23.02 21.97 25.00
CA ILE A 16 -22.16 21.90 23.82
C ILE A 16 -22.16 20.45 23.36
N LEU A 17 -23.05 20.13 22.43
CA LEU A 17 -22.91 18.98 21.55
C LEU A 17 -21.64 19.22 20.73
N SER A 18 -20.50 18.80 21.28
CA SER A 18 -19.28 18.61 20.52
C SER A 18 -19.59 17.50 19.52
N CYS A 19 -19.99 17.89 18.31
CA CYS A 19 -19.84 17.04 17.15
C CYS A 19 -18.34 16.74 17.02
N ASN A 20 -17.91 15.62 17.59
CA ASN A 20 -16.61 15.05 17.31
C ASN A 20 -16.66 14.49 15.88
N GLU A 21 -16.62 15.36 14.88
CA GLU A 21 -16.18 14.94 13.55
C GLU A 21 -14.74 14.46 13.73
N LYS A 22 -14.56 13.13 13.83
CA LYS A 22 -13.24 12.52 13.79
C LYS A 22 -12.56 13.08 12.54
N ALA A 23 -11.45 13.79 12.72
CA ALA A 23 -10.71 14.38 11.61
C ALA A 23 -10.46 13.31 10.55
N LYS A 24 -11.10 13.46 9.38
CA LYS A 24 -11.03 12.52 8.27
C LYS A 24 -9.58 12.47 7.76
N THR A 25 -9.06 11.27 7.54
CA THR A 25 -7.77 11.09 6.85
C THR A 25 -7.92 11.59 5.41
N THR A 26 -7.00 12.43 4.95
CA THR A 26 -6.90 12.86 3.56
C THR A 26 -5.52 12.54 3.02
N PHE A 27 -5.33 12.63 1.71
CA PHE A 27 -4.05 12.37 1.06
C PHE A 27 -3.63 13.56 0.20
N SER A 28 -2.33 13.81 0.16
CA SER A 28 -1.70 14.72 -0.79
C SER A 28 -0.54 14.02 -1.47
N ASP A 29 -0.33 14.28 -2.75
CA ASP A 29 0.83 13.77 -3.45
C ASP A 29 2.09 14.51 -2.99
N ILE A 30 3.13 13.74 -2.68
CA ILE A 30 4.45 14.26 -2.33
C ILE A 30 5.50 13.64 -3.24
N ASN A 31 6.47 14.46 -3.63
CA ASN A 31 7.71 14.00 -4.25
C ASN A 31 8.81 14.02 -3.19
N ILE A 32 9.54 12.91 -3.03
CA ILE A 32 10.66 12.79 -2.09
C ILE A 32 11.95 12.68 -2.89
N THR A 33 12.90 13.56 -2.61
CA THR A 33 14.18 13.61 -3.32
C THR A 33 15.29 14.13 -2.42
N THR A 34 16.54 14.05 -2.88
CA THR A 34 17.70 14.61 -2.19
C THR A 34 18.50 15.51 -3.12
N LYS A 35 19.33 16.40 -2.54
CA LYS A 35 20.10 17.42 -3.29
C LYS A 35 20.94 16.84 -4.45
N ASN A 36 21.44 15.62 -4.29
CA ASN A 36 22.34 14.97 -5.25
C ASN A 36 21.69 13.77 -5.95
N ASN A 37 20.36 13.64 -5.88
CA ASN A 37 19.65 12.53 -6.49
C ASN A 37 19.67 12.65 -8.03
N LYS A 38 20.03 11.54 -8.70
CA LYS A 38 20.04 11.46 -10.17
C LYS A 38 19.32 10.23 -10.72
N LEU A 39 18.98 9.26 -9.87
CA LEU A 39 18.60 7.91 -10.30
C LEU A 39 17.22 7.47 -9.79
N VAL A 40 16.72 8.13 -8.73
CA VAL A 40 15.54 7.67 -8.01
C VAL A 40 14.41 8.68 -8.15
N GLU A 41 13.22 8.23 -8.51
CA GLU A 41 11.99 9.01 -8.48
C GLU A 41 11.05 8.39 -7.45
N VAL A 42 10.52 9.21 -6.52
CA VAL A 42 9.59 8.75 -5.49
C VAL A 42 8.42 9.72 -5.41
N ASN A 43 7.24 9.28 -5.88
CA ASN A 43 5.98 10.01 -5.79
C ASN A 43 5.00 9.20 -4.93
N LEU A 44 4.53 9.75 -3.82
CA LEU A 44 3.74 8.97 -2.85
C LEU A 44 2.51 9.76 -2.36
N PRO A 45 1.42 9.06 -2.01
CA PRO A 45 0.34 9.65 -1.25
C PRO A 45 0.77 9.78 0.21
N LYS A 46 0.73 11.00 0.74
CA LYS A 46 0.97 11.30 2.16
C LYS A 46 -0.34 11.43 2.91
N ALA A 47 -0.56 10.57 3.90
CA ALA A 47 -1.72 10.67 4.79
C ALA A 47 -1.61 11.92 5.69
N ILE A 48 -2.69 12.71 5.75
CA ILE A 48 -2.85 13.95 6.52
C ILE A 48 -4.12 13.83 7.39
N GLY A 49 -4.07 14.33 8.62
CA GLY A 49 -5.18 14.21 9.58
C GLY A 49 -4.68 13.88 10.99
N ASN A 50 -5.38 12.99 11.69
CA ASN A 50 -5.02 12.57 13.04
C ASN A 50 -3.62 11.91 13.05
N ASN A 51 -2.67 12.51 13.79
CA ASN A 51 -1.28 12.05 13.82
C ASN A 51 -1.11 10.57 14.21
N SER A 52 -1.95 10.02 15.10
CA SER A 52 -1.84 8.61 15.50
C SER A 52 -2.19 7.67 14.33
N ILE A 53 -3.14 8.06 13.49
CA ILE A 53 -3.58 7.29 12.32
C ILE A 53 -2.57 7.47 11.19
N THR A 54 -2.28 8.71 10.83
CA THR A 54 -1.47 9.03 9.64
C THR A 54 -0.01 8.64 9.80
N THR A 55 0.54 8.68 11.02
CA THR A 55 1.90 8.20 11.27
C THR A 55 2.03 6.70 10.98
N GLN A 56 1.03 5.89 11.33
CA GLN A 56 1.06 4.44 11.05
C GLN A 56 1.02 4.17 9.54
N ILE A 57 0.12 4.85 8.81
CA ILE A 57 -0.01 4.73 7.35
C ILE A 57 1.30 5.14 6.66
N ASN A 58 1.78 6.36 6.93
CA ASN A 58 2.98 6.90 6.29
C ASN A 58 4.24 6.07 6.62
N THR A 59 4.30 5.48 7.81
CA THR A 59 5.41 4.58 8.21
C THR A 59 5.41 3.30 7.37
N GLU A 60 4.25 2.66 7.17
CA GLU A 60 4.18 1.44 6.36
C GLU A 60 4.43 1.71 4.87
N ILE A 61 3.97 2.85 4.33
CA ILE A 61 4.34 3.29 2.98
C ILE A 61 5.87 3.45 2.87
N SER A 62 6.48 4.14 3.84
CA SER A 62 7.93 4.36 3.83
C SER A 62 8.72 3.07 3.88
N LYS A 63 8.28 2.07 4.66
CA LYS A 63 8.93 0.76 4.72
C LYS A 63 8.99 0.06 3.36
N VAL A 64 7.93 0.14 2.55
CA VAL A 64 7.92 -0.45 1.21
C VAL A 64 8.94 0.24 0.31
N VAL A 65 8.99 1.58 0.33
CA VAL A 65 9.95 2.37 -0.46
C VAL A 65 11.39 2.09 -0.04
N ILE A 66 11.66 2.06 1.26
CA ILE A 66 12.99 1.75 1.81
C ILE A 66 13.44 0.36 1.37
N ALA A 67 12.56 -0.64 1.43
CA ALA A 67 12.87 -2.00 1.00
C ALA A 67 13.15 -2.07 -0.51
N ALA A 68 12.41 -1.33 -1.34
CA ALA A 68 12.62 -1.31 -2.78
C ALA A 68 13.96 -0.68 -3.19
N LEU A 69 14.45 0.31 -2.44
CA LEU A 69 15.73 0.99 -2.71
C LEU A 69 16.95 0.27 -2.09
N GLN A 70 16.73 -0.83 -1.36
CA GLN A 70 17.81 -1.55 -0.73
C GLN A 70 18.59 -2.40 -1.73
N ILE A 71 19.92 -2.25 -1.71
CA ILE A 71 20.87 -3.06 -2.47
C ILE A 71 21.52 -4.07 -1.50
N GLY A 72 21.58 -5.35 -1.89
CA GLY A 72 22.20 -6.42 -1.09
C GLY A 72 21.28 -7.06 -0.04
N GLU A 73 21.87 -7.65 1.01
CA GLU A 73 21.14 -8.41 2.04
C GLU A 73 20.24 -7.53 2.92
N GLN A 74 19.10 -8.08 3.37
CA GLN A 74 18.00 -7.37 4.03
C GLN A 74 18.19 -7.10 5.53
N ASP A 75 19.32 -7.47 6.13
CA ASP A 75 19.45 -7.62 7.60
C ASP A 75 19.42 -6.30 8.41
N THR A 76 19.38 -5.12 7.78
CA THR A 76 19.44 -3.81 8.47
C THR A 76 18.43 -2.76 7.97
N ILE A 77 17.17 -3.15 7.71
CA ILE A 77 16.09 -2.23 7.26
C ILE A 77 15.70 -1.18 8.32
N THR A 78 15.99 -1.40 9.61
CA THR A 78 15.16 -0.86 10.70
C THR A 78 15.29 0.63 11.07
N PHE A 79 16.15 1.43 10.44
CA PHE A 79 16.33 2.85 10.83
C PHE A 79 16.51 3.88 9.72
N LYS A 80 16.40 3.51 8.44
CA LYS A 80 16.65 4.45 7.34
C LYS A 80 15.41 5.30 7.04
N THR A 81 15.60 6.56 6.67
CA THR A 81 14.55 7.35 5.98
C THR A 81 14.54 7.05 4.47
N ILE A 82 13.50 7.52 3.76
CA ILE A 82 13.46 7.43 2.31
C ILE A 82 14.62 8.23 1.69
N GLU A 83 14.91 9.43 2.19
CA GLU A 83 16.01 10.26 1.71
C GLU A 83 17.38 9.61 1.92
N GLU A 84 17.59 8.95 3.07
CA GLU A 84 18.80 8.17 3.32
C GLU A 84 18.91 7.00 2.35
N SER A 85 17.81 6.32 2.06
CA SER A 85 17.77 5.21 1.10
C SER A 85 18.04 5.67 -0.34
N ILE A 86 17.48 6.80 -0.76
CA ILE A 86 17.80 7.45 -2.04
C ILE A 86 19.30 7.78 -2.12
N THR A 87 19.84 8.36 -1.05
CA THR A 87 21.26 8.73 -0.98
C THR A 87 22.14 7.50 -1.10
N LEU A 88 21.82 6.42 -0.39
CA LEU A 88 22.56 5.16 -0.46
C LEU A 88 22.49 4.55 -1.85
N PHE A 89 21.32 4.45 -2.47
CA PHE A 89 21.18 3.94 -3.85
C PHE A 89 22.06 4.70 -4.84
N ASN A 90 22.07 6.04 -4.75
CA ASN A 90 22.95 6.88 -5.57
C ASN A 90 24.45 6.67 -5.24
N ASN A 91 24.80 6.34 -4.00
CA ASN A 91 26.18 6.08 -3.60
C ASN A 91 26.66 4.72 -4.11
N GLU A 92 25.83 3.68 -4.01
CA GLU A 92 26.12 2.33 -4.51
C GLU A 92 26.37 2.36 -6.02
N TYR A 93 25.55 3.08 -6.79
CA TYR A 93 25.81 3.28 -8.23
C TYR A 93 27.16 3.96 -8.51
N ARG A 94 27.57 4.94 -7.68
CA ARG A 94 28.89 5.59 -7.85
C ARG A 94 30.04 4.65 -7.51
N ALA A 95 29.88 3.83 -6.47
CA ALA A 95 30.86 2.81 -6.12
C ALA A 95 30.99 1.77 -7.25
N PHE A 96 29.86 1.27 -7.75
CA PHE A 96 29.79 0.36 -8.89
C PHE A 96 30.52 0.92 -10.11
N ASN A 97 30.26 2.18 -10.50
CA ASN A 97 30.96 2.79 -11.65
C ASN A 97 32.46 3.04 -11.41
N THR A 98 32.90 3.11 -10.15
CA THR A 98 34.32 3.21 -9.81
C THR A 98 35.01 1.86 -10.02
N ASP A 99 34.36 0.77 -9.62
CA ASP A 99 34.88 -0.59 -9.75
C ASP A 99 34.74 -1.13 -11.20
N PHE A 100 33.74 -0.65 -11.95
CA PHE A 100 33.40 -1.10 -13.29
C PHE A 100 33.24 0.09 -14.28
N PRO A 101 34.32 0.84 -14.58
CA PRO A 101 34.24 2.07 -15.37
C PRO A 101 33.80 1.87 -16.83
N ASP A 102 33.92 0.65 -17.35
CA ASP A 102 33.54 0.31 -18.73
C ASP A 102 32.03 -0.02 -18.87
N VAL A 103 31.29 -0.14 -17.76
CA VAL A 103 29.84 -0.39 -17.78
C VAL A 103 29.10 0.93 -17.92
N SER A 104 28.33 1.09 -19.00
CA SER A 104 27.64 2.34 -19.32
C SER A 104 26.15 2.36 -18.99
N GLN A 105 25.57 1.24 -18.52
CA GLN A 105 24.14 1.17 -18.23
C GLN A 105 23.81 1.91 -16.94
N PRO A 106 22.97 2.96 -16.98
CA PRO A 106 22.58 3.68 -15.77
C PRO A 106 21.66 2.82 -14.91
N TRP A 107 21.77 3.00 -13.60
CA TRP A 107 20.76 2.51 -12.68
C TRP A 107 19.57 3.47 -12.66
N GLU A 108 18.38 2.94 -12.38
CA GLU A 108 17.17 3.71 -12.22
C GLU A 108 16.25 3.05 -11.20
N ALA A 109 15.52 3.86 -10.45
CA ALA A 109 14.44 3.42 -9.58
C ALA A 109 13.27 4.41 -9.69
N GLN A 110 12.07 3.91 -9.92
CA GLN A 110 10.83 4.68 -9.95
C GLN A 110 9.85 4.04 -8.97
N ILE A 111 9.32 4.83 -8.05
CA ILE A 111 8.42 4.37 -7.01
C ILE A 111 7.23 5.33 -6.94
N ASP A 112 6.06 4.82 -7.31
CA ASP A 112 4.82 5.59 -7.38
C ASP A 112 3.77 4.96 -6.47
N GLY A 113 3.04 5.79 -5.74
CA GLY A 113 1.95 5.37 -4.88
C GLY A 113 0.61 5.96 -5.30
N GLU A 114 -0.46 5.20 -5.09
CA GLU A 114 -1.83 5.59 -5.43
C GLU A 114 -2.80 5.15 -4.33
N VAL A 115 -3.75 6.03 -3.96
CA VAL A 115 -4.86 5.67 -3.08
C VAL A 115 -5.94 5.00 -3.93
N MET A 116 -6.05 3.69 -3.82
CA MET A 116 -6.95 2.87 -4.63
C MET A 116 -8.40 2.90 -4.13
N HIS A 117 -8.56 2.99 -2.81
CA HIS A 117 -9.87 3.02 -2.17
C HIS A 117 -9.79 3.70 -0.80
N GLN A 118 -10.84 4.43 -0.44
CA GLN A 118 -10.97 5.06 0.87
C GLN A 118 -12.43 5.09 1.34
N SER A 119 -12.72 4.34 2.39
CA SER A 119 -14.01 4.35 3.09
C SER A 119 -13.84 4.70 4.59
N LEU A 120 -14.93 4.56 5.36
CA LEU A 120 -14.89 4.69 6.82
C LEU A 120 -14.27 3.47 7.51
N GLU A 121 -14.18 2.33 6.82
CA GLU A 121 -13.68 1.07 7.36
C GLU A 121 -12.24 0.80 6.90
N ILE A 122 -11.94 1.03 5.62
CA ILE A 122 -10.67 0.63 5.02
C ILE A 122 -10.07 1.73 4.13
N ILE A 123 -8.74 1.80 4.12
CA ILE A 123 -7.95 2.54 3.14
C ILE A 123 -7.05 1.53 2.43
N SER A 124 -7.09 1.51 1.09
CA SER A 124 -6.21 0.67 0.25
C SER A 124 -5.30 1.56 -0.58
N ILE A 125 -4.00 1.28 -0.54
CA ILE A 125 -2.96 2.02 -1.26
C ILE A 125 -2.13 1.03 -2.08
N ALA A 126 -1.93 1.34 -3.36
CA ALA A 126 -0.99 0.64 -4.22
C ALA A 126 0.35 1.37 -4.18
N ILE A 127 1.45 0.63 -4.08
CA ILE A 127 2.81 1.13 -4.29
C ILE A 127 3.43 0.30 -5.41
N THR A 128 3.73 0.93 -6.53
CA THR A 128 4.45 0.34 -7.66
C THR A 128 5.90 0.76 -7.57
N SER A 129 6.80 -0.21 -7.59
CA SER A 129 8.24 0.02 -7.63
C SER A 129 8.82 -0.64 -8.87
N TYR A 130 9.64 0.10 -9.61
CA TYR A 130 10.46 -0.41 -10.69
C TYR A 130 11.91 -0.07 -10.38
N VAL A 131 12.78 -1.08 -10.36
CA VAL A 131 14.21 -0.90 -10.06
C VAL A 131 15.04 -1.65 -11.08
N ASN A 132 16.00 -0.96 -11.70
CA ASN A 132 16.99 -1.55 -12.58
C ASN A 132 18.39 -1.13 -12.12
N THR A 133 19.22 -2.09 -11.75
CA THR A 133 20.60 -1.89 -11.31
C THR A 133 21.61 -2.29 -12.39
N GLY A 134 21.29 -2.01 -13.66
CA GLY A 134 22.13 -2.32 -14.82
C GLY A 134 21.95 -3.74 -15.36
N GLY A 135 20.78 -4.35 -15.13
CA GLY A 135 20.42 -5.64 -15.70
C GLY A 135 19.88 -5.55 -17.13
N ALA A 136 19.61 -6.70 -17.75
CA ALA A 136 18.96 -6.78 -19.06
C ALA A 136 17.53 -6.19 -19.04
N HIS A 137 16.88 -6.20 -17.87
CA HIS A 137 15.58 -5.61 -17.59
C HIS A 137 15.52 -5.17 -16.13
N GLY A 138 14.63 -4.24 -15.80
CA GLY A 138 14.31 -3.91 -14.42
C GLY A 138 13.34 -4.89 -13.78
N ASN A 139 13.13 -4.73 -12.48
CA ASN A 139 12.19 -5.52 -11.69
C ASN A 139 11.05 -4.60 -11.25
N THR A 140 9.84 -4.91 -11.72
CA THR A 140 8.62 -4.27 -11.24
C THR A 140 8.00 -5.10 -10.13
N ASN A 141 7.67 -4.46 -9.02
CA ASN A 141 6.95 -5.04 -7.90
C ASN A 141 5.83 -4.10 -7.46
N ILE A 142 4.60 -4.62 -7.42
CA ILE A 142 3.42 -3.92 -6.92
C ILE A 142 3.11 -4.43 -5.51
N SER A 143 2.80 -3.52 -4.60
CA SER A 143 2.42 -3.82 -3.21
C SER A 143 1.11 -3.15 -2.85
N PHE A 144 0.12 -3.93 -2.40
CA PHE A 144 -1.10 -3.37 -1.81
C PHE A 144 -0.96 -3.27 -0.29
N LEU A 145 -1.23 -2.08 0.25
CA LEU A 145 -1.26 -1.79 1.67
C LEU A 145 -2.69 -1.44 2.08
N ASN A 146 -3.25 -2.28 2.94
CA ASN A 146 -4.60 -2.11 3.48
C ASN A 146 -4.54 -1.68 4.94
N PHE A 147 -5.33 -0.68 5.30
CA PHE A 147 -5.35 -0.10 6.63
C PHE A 147 -6.77 -0.01 7.17
N ASP A 148 -6.94 -0.27 8.46
CA ASP A 148 -8.13 0.12 9.19
C ASP A 148 -8.19 1.65 9.22
N ALA A 149 -9.23 2.23 8.62
CA ALA A 149 -9.33 3.68 8.42
C ALA A 149 -9.46 4.46 9.76
N SER A 150 -9.93 3.79 10.81
CA SER A 150 -10.17 4.40 12.12
C SER A 150 -8.92 4.42 13.01
N THR A 151 -8.00 3.48 12.80
CA THR A 151 -6.79 3.33 13.61
C THR A 151 -5.51 3.59 12.83
N GLY A 152 -5.52 3.50 11.50
CA GLY A 152 -4.33 3.56 10.64
C GLY A 152 -3.48 2.29 10.69
N LYS A 153 -3.93 1.24 11.40
CA LYS A 153 -3.19 -0.01 11.54
C LYS A 153 -3.26 -0.81 10.25
N ARG A 154 -2.11 -1.31 9.79
CA ARG A 154 -2.04 -2.20 8.63
C ARG A 154 -2.75 -3.53 8.90
N ILE A 155 -3.62 -3.91 7.98
CA ILE A 155 -4.32 -5.20 7.94
C ILE A 155 -3.54 -6.12 7.02
N LYS A 156 -3.14 -7.30 7.51
CA LYS A 156 -2.46 -8.31 6.68
C LYS A 156 -3.49 -9.05 5.84
N ASN A 157 -3.10 -9.62 4.70
CA ASN A 157 -4.03 -10.30 3.78
C ASN A 157 -4.91 -11.36 4.46
N LYS A 158 -4.30 -12.16 5.34
CA LYS A 158 -5.01 -13.19 6.12
C LYS A 158 -6.09 -12.64 7.07
N ASP A 159 -5.96 -11.36 7.44
CA ASP A 159 -6.86 -10.67 8.35
C ASP A 159 -7.89 -9.80 7.58
N LEU A 160 -7.82 -9.76 6.23
CA LEU A 160 -8.85 -9.14 5.38
C LEU A 160 -10.05 -10.08 5.16
N ILE A 161 -9.82 -11.40 5.27
CA ILE A 161 -10.75 -12.45 4.84
C ILE A 161 -11.17 -13.26 6.05
N LYS A 162 -12.46 -13.23 6.41
CA LYS A 162 -13.02 -14.01 7.53
C LYS A 162 -13.40 -15.44 7.15
N ASP A 163 -13.80 -15.67 5.90
CA ASP A 163 -14.03 -17.02 5.35
C ASP A 163 -13.05 -17.30 4.21
N LEU A 164 -11.86 -17.78 4.58
CA LEU A 164 -10.78 -18.02 3.64
C LEU A 164 -11.13 -19.08 2.58
N ASN A 165 -11.86 -20.14 2.96
CA ASN A 165 -12.16 -21.23 2.04
C ASN A 165 -13.18 -20.78 0.99
N ALA A 166 -14.25 -20.09 1.42
CA ALA A 166 -15.24 -19.56 0.48
C ALA A 166 -14.61 -18.53 -0.46
N PHE A 167 -13.79 -17.62 0.07
CA PHE A 167 -13.07 -16.64 -0.75
C PHE A 167 -12.13 -17.32 -1.76
N LYS A 168 -11.33 -18.31 -1.33
CA LYS A 168 -10.43 -19.06 -2.23
C LYS A 168 -11.20 -19.75 -3.36
N ASN A 169 -12.37 -20.31 -3.09
CA ASN A 169 -13.19 -20.96 -4.12
C ASN A 169 -13.63 -19.97 -5.20
N VAL A 170 -14.07 -18.77 -4.81
CA VAL A 170 -14.41 -17.71 -5.77
C VAL A 170 -13.17 -17.26 -6.51
N ALA A 171 -12.11 -16.88 -5.81
CA ALA A 171 -10.87 -16.36 -6.40
C ALA A 171 -10.24 -17.32 -7.42
N LYS A 172 -10.27 -18.64 -7.17
CA LYS A 172 -9.75 -19.64 -8.10
C LYS A 172 -10.46 -19.60 -9.46
N SER A 173 -11.78 -19.40 -9.48
CA SER A 173 -12.53 -19.28 -10.74
C SER A 173 -12.17 -18.01 -11.53
N TYR A 174 -11.94 -16.89 -10.85
CA TYR A 174 -11.55 -15.64 -11.50
C TYR A 174 -10.11 -15.71 -12.03
N LEU A 175 -9.19 -16.31 -11.27
CA LEU A 175 -7.82 -16.56 -11.76
C LEU A 175 -7.85 -17.41 -13.04
N LYS A 176 -8.64 -18.49 -13.06
CA LYS A 176 -8.75 -19.34 -14.26
C LYS A 176 -9.22 -18.57 -15.49
N ASN A 177 -10.15 -17.62 -15.32
CA ASN A 177 -10.64 -16.78 -16.41
C ASN A 177 -9.62 -15.71 -16.85
N ALA A 178 -8.74 -15.28 -15.94
CA ALA A 178 -7.68 -14.30 -16.24
C ALA A 178 -6.47 -14.93 -16.94
N LEU A 179 -6.29 -16.25 -16.83
CA LEU A 179 -5.20 -16.97 -17.48
C LEU A 179 -5.57 -17.38 -18.91
N ASN A 180 -4.66 -17.15 -19.85
CA ASN A 180 -4.80 -17.67 -21.21
C ASN A 180 -4.65 -19.20 -21.25
N HIS A 181 -3.61 -19.71 -20.59
CA HIS A 181 -3.33 -21.13 -20.42
C HIS A 181 -2.75 -21.40 -19.03
N GLU A 182 -3.16 -22.49 -18.38
CA GLU A 182 -2.71 -22.85 -17.03
C GLU A 182 -1.27 -23.42 -17.02
N ASP A 183 -0.74 -23.85 -18.16
CA ASP A 183 0.60 -24.44 -18.31
C ASP A 183 1.74 -23.43 -18.12
N VAL A 184 1.43 -22.13 -18.10
CA VAL A 184 2.39 -21.06 -17.76
C VAL A 184 2.73 -21.02 -16.27
N LEU A 185 1.91 -21.65 -15.42
CA LEU A 185 2.07 -21.65 -13.98
C LEU A 185 3.13 -22.67 -13.54
N PHE A 186 3.90 -22.34 -12.50
CA PHE A 186 4.83 -23.28 -11.87
C PHE A 186 4.11 -24.47 -11.22
N GLU A 187 2.99 -24.21 -10.54
CA GLU A 187 2.20 -25.20 -9.79
C GLU A 187 0.70 -25.07 -10.13
N PRO A 188 0.25 -25.43 -11.34
CA PRO A 188 -1.14 -25.17 -11.80
C PRO A 188 -2.23 -25.83 -10.94
N ASN A 189 -1.88 -26.90 -10.22
CA ASN A 189 -2.80 -27.63 -9.35
C ASN A 189 -2.84 -27.12 -7.90
N ASP A 190 -1.89 -26.28 -7.47
CA ASP A 190 -1.79 -25.76 -6.10
C ASP A 190 -2.19 -24.29 -6.02
N PHE A 191 -3.50 -24.04 -5.93
CA PHE A 191 -4.02 -22.68 -5.82
C PHE A 191 -3.70 -22.04 -4.47
N LYS A 192 -2.84 -21.03 -4.51
CA LYS A 192 -2.53 -20.10 -3.41
C LYS A 192 -3.21 -18.76 -3.68
N LEU A 193 -3.43 -17.94 -2.66
CA LEU A 193 -3.80 -16.53 -2.89
C LEU A 193 -2.52 -15.74 -3.12
N PRO A 194 -2.58 -14.62 -3.87
CA PRO A 194 -1.42 -13.78 -4.05
C PRO A 194 -0.97 -13.12 -2.75
N ALA A 195 0.32 -12.77 -2.71
CA ALA A 195 0.90 -11.92 -1.69
C ALA A 195 0.30 -10.50 -1.69
N ASN A 196 -0.31 -10.07 -2.79
CA ASN A 196 -0.93 -8.75 -2.94
C ASN A 196 -2.43 -8.86 -3.16
N ILE A 197 -3.18 -8.32 -2.19
CA ILE A 197 -4.64 -8.16 -2.26
C ILE A 197 -4.94 -6.70 -1.94
N GLY A 198 -5.63 -6.00 -2.84
CA GLY A 198 -6.03 -4.61 -2.70
C GLY A 198 -7.52 -4.42 -2.95
N PHE A 199 -7.99 -3.17 -2.85
CA PHE A 199 -9.38 -2.80 -3.08
C PHE A 199 -9.42 -1.54 -3.93
N ASN A 200 -10.37 -1.50 -4.86
CA ASN A 200 -10.86 -0.25 -5.42
C ASN A 200 -12.34 -0.09 -5.04
N GLU A 201 -13.02 0.91 -5.59
CA GLU A 201 -14.43 1.19 -5.29
C GLU A 201 -15.40 0.05 -5.62
N GLU A 202 -15.05 -0.87 -6.52
CA GLU A 202 -15.99 -1.87 -7.06
C GLU A 202 -15.54 -3.32 -6.80
N ALA A 203 -14.27 -3.56 -6.49
CA ALA A 203 -13.69 -4.89 -6.52
C ALA A 203 -12.54 -5.10 -5.54
N VAL A 204 -12.34 -6.37 -5.21
CA VAL A 204 -11.09 -6.87 -4.62
C VAL A 204 -10.12 -7.16 -5.75
N ILE A 205 -8.92 -6.58 -5.68
CA ILE A 205 -7.84 -6.76 -6.66
C ILE A 205 -6.89 -7.83 -6.11
N LEU A 206 -6.58 -8.83 -6.92
CA LEU A 206 -5.65 -9.91 -6.60
C LEU A 206 -4.53 -9.91 -7.63
N LEU A 207 -3.29 -9.83 -7.16
CA LEU A 207 -2.14 -9.60 -8.03
C LEU A 207 -0.94 -10.46 -7.63
N TYR A 208 -0.50 -11.30 -8.56
CA TYR A 208 0.77 -12.02 -8.46
C TYR A 208 1.87 -11.21 -9.12
N ASN A 209 2.93 -10.88 -8.37
CA ASN A 209 4.10 -10.26 -8.97
C ASN A 209 4.84 -11.28 -9.86
N THR A 210 5.76 -10.78 -10.70
CA THR A 210 6.63 -11.66 -11.51
C THR A 210 7.35 -12.67 -10.61
N TYR A 211 7.52 -13.91 -11.09
CA TYR A 211 8.09 -15.04 -10.35
C TYR A 211 7.26 -15.59 -9.18
N GLU A 212 6.10 -15.02 -8.84
CA GLU A 212 5.32 -15.53 -7.71
C GLU A 212 4.67 -16.88 -8.04
N ILE A 213 4.04 -16.99 -9.21
CA ILE A 213 3.42 -18.25 -9.67
C ILE A 213 3.76 -18.63 -11.12
N ALA A 214 4.49 -17.77 -11.84
CA ALA A 214 4.86 -17.97 -13.24
C ALA A 214 6.20 -17.29 -13.57
N PRO A 215 6.90 -17.68 -14.65
CA PRO A 215 8.15 -17.04 -15.08
C PRO A 215 7.96 -15.55 -15.39
N TYR A 216 9.04 -14.77 -15.27
CA TYR A 216 9.03 -13.33 -15.55
C TYR A 216 8.46 -12.94 -16.92
N SER A 217 8.67 -13.77 -17.95
CA SER A 217 8.13 -13.55 -19.30
C SER A 217 6.60 -13.49 -19.35
N THR A 218 5.93 -14.04 -18.34
CA THR A 218 4.46 -13.97 -18.18
C THR A 218 4.00 -12.58 -17.72
N GLY A 219 4.90 -11.82 -17.07
CA GLY A 219 4.57 -10.57 -16.43
C GLY A 219 3.79 -10.76 -15.13
N ILE A 220 3.18 -9.67 -14.68
CA ILE A 220 2.27 -9.64 -13.54
C ILE A 220 0.94 -10.28 -13.95
N ILE A 221 0.37 -11.11 -13.06
CA ILE A 221 -0.96 -11.68 -13.25
C ILE A 221 -1.91 -10.98 -12.29
N GLU A 222 -2.85 -10.20 -12.83
CA GLU A 222 -3.83 -9.45 -12.07
C GLU A 222 -5.25 -9.88 -12.45
N PHE A 223 -6.13 -9.97 -11.46
CA PHE A 223 -7.56 -10.15 -11.67
C PHE A 223 -8.37 -9.50 -10.55
N THR A 224 -9.59 -9.10 -10.88
CA THR A 224 -10.50 -8.45 -9.94
C THR A 224 -11.71 -9.34 -9.68
N ILE A 225 -12.22 -9.29 -8.45
CA ILE A 225 -13.47 -9.93 -8.04
C ILE A 225 -14.42 -8.82 -7.58
N PRO A 226 -15.59 -8.65 -8.24
CA PRO A 226 -16.57 -7.67 -7.80
C PRO A 226 -16.91 -7.85 -6.33
N ILE A 227 -16.94 -6.75 -5.57
CA ILE A 227 -16.97 -6.81 -4.12
C ILE A 227 -18.25 -7.49 -3.61
N GLU A 228 -19.37 -7.32 -4.33
CA GLU A 228 -20.64 -7.97 -4.01
C GLU A 228 -20.60 -9.50 -4.08
N LYS A 229 -19.61 -10.08 -4.77
CA LYS A 229 -19.42 -11.54 -4.85
C LYS A 229 -18.68 -12.12 -3.65
N VAL A 230 -17.98 -11.28 -2.90
CA VAL A 230 -17.07 -11.71 -1.82
C VAL A 230 -17.28 -10.96 -0.51
N ASN A 231 -18.16 -9.97 -0.46
CA ASN A 231 -18.44 -9.14 0.72
C ASN A 231 -18.73 -9.98 1.98
N ASP A 232 -19.49 -11.07 1.82
CA ASP A 232 -19.82 -11.99 2.92
C ASP A 232 -18.60 -12.74 3.48
N PHE A 233 -17.47 -12.73 2.79
CA PHE A 233 -16.21 -13.38 3.19
C PHE A 233 -15.15 -12.38 3.69
N LEU A 234 -15.39 -11.07 3.58
CA LEU A 234 -14.48 -10.02 4.02
C LEU A 234 -14.76 -9.57 5.46
N VAL A 235 -13.75 -9.01 6.10
CA VAL A 235 -13.85 -8.48 7.48
C VAL A 235 -14.54 -7.10 7.54
N PHE A 236 -14.57 -6.37 6.43
CA PHE A 236 -15.20 -5.05 6.28
C PHE A 236 -16.26 -5.10 5.19
N ASN A 237 -17.17 -4.14 5.23
CA ASN A 237 -18.14 -3.92 4.16
C ASN A 237 -17.45 -3.15 3.04
N GLY A 238 -17.49 -3.71 1.83
CA GLY A 238 -16.90 -3.11 0.65
C GLY A 238 -17.74 -2.00 0.00
N SER A 239 -18.69 -1.43 0.73
CA SER A 239 -19.73 -0.50 0.24
C SER A 239 -19.80 0.76 1.07
#